data_AF-A0A2E4ITX3-F1
#
_entry.id   AF-A0A2E4ITX3-F1
#
_cell.length_a   1.000
_cell.length_b   1.000
_cell.length_c   1.000
_cell.angle_alpha   90.00
_cell.angle_beta   90.00
_cell.angle_gamma   90.00
#
_symmetry.space_group_name_H-M   'P 1'
#
loop_
_entity.id
_entity.type
_entity.pdbx_description
1 polymer ?
#
loop_
_entity_poly.entity_id
_entity_poly.type
_entity_poly.pdbx_seq_one_letter_code
_entity_poly.pdbx_strand_id
1 'polypeptide(L)'
;MIKLKKEIIKFAQKLNETKLSPLRSGNLSIRVKLKNKIDGFLITPSGIKYEELSTKDIVFVSLEGGYNKKGLEPSSEWRFHQDIYINKKCCKAIVHSHSLNATALSTHRVKIPAFNYMVAIAGGIDIKCAEYATFGTRQLSNNIIKALKDRTACLIANHGQITYGSSLDEAFELAEEIENISKQYILARQLGKPKILSLNQMEKVLNKFKNYKK
;
A
#
# COMPACT_ATOMS: atom_id res chain seq x y z
N MET A 1 14.14 -6.48 16.66
CA MET A 1 12.66 -6.52 16.65
C MET A 1 12.03 -5.24 17.22
N ILE A 2 12.45 -4.75 18.39
CA ILE A 2 11.91 -3.51 19.00
C ILE A 2 12.03 -2.30 18.05
N LYS A 3 13.17 -2.11 17.37
CA LYS A 3 13.38 -1.01 16.40
C LYS A 3 12.30 -0.98 15.30
N LEU A 4 12.05 -2.12 14.65
CA LEU A 4 11.04 -2.24 13.59
C LEU A 4 9.60 -2.02 14.11
N LYS A 5 9.32 -2.47 15.34
CA LYS A 5 8.02 -2.20 15.99
C LYS A 5 7.82 -0.71 16.24
N LYS A 6 8.85 -0.01 16.71
CA LYS A 6 8.82 1.47 16.88
C LYS A 6 8.65 2.18 15.54
N GLU A 7 9.28 1.68 14.48
CA GLU A 7 9.15 2.21 13.12
C GLU A 7 7.71 2.10 12.59
N ILE A 8 7.07 0.93 12.74
CA ILE A 8 5.66 0.75 12.39
C ILE A 8 4.77 1.75 13.14
N ILE A 9 4.98 1.93 14.45
CA ILE A 9 4.19 2.86 15.27
C ILE A 9 4.36 4.31 14.80
N LYS A 10 5.62 4.73 14.56
CA LYS A 10 5.92 6.06 14.02
C LYS A 10 5.16 6.31 12.72
N PHE A 11 5.17 5.34 11.80
CA PHE A 11 4.47 5.49 10.53
C PHE A 11 2.94 5.37 10.65
N ALA A 12 2.44 4.61 11.62
CA ALA A 12 1.02 4.56 11.92
C ALA A 12 0.52 5.94 12.35
N GLN A 13 1.25 6.60 13.25
CA GLN A 13 0.94 7.97 13.67
C GLN A 13 1.00 8.96 12.48
N LYS A 14 2.02 8.81 11.61
CA LYS A 14 2.12 9.61 10.39
C LYS A 14 0.93 9.47 9.44
N LEU A 15 0.24 8.33 9.38
CA LEU A 15 -0.97 8.19 8.57
C LEU A 15 -2.05 9.22 8.98
N ASN A 16 -2.17 9.48 10.29
CA ASN A 16 -3.09 10.49 10.82
C ASN A 16 -2.54 11.90 10.62
N GLU A 17 -1.26 12.15 10.92
CA GLU A 17 -0.63 13.47 10.78
C GLU A 17 -0.71 14.01 9.35
N THR A 18 -0.47 13.14 8.36
CA THR A 18 -0.52 13.47 6.92
C THR A 18 -1.92 13.40 6.33
N LYS A 19 -2.93 13.00 7.13
CA LYS A 19 -4.31 12.74 6.70
C LYS A 19 -4.41 11.68 5.58
N LEU A 20 -3.40 10.82 5.47
CA LEU A 20 -3.35 9.77 4.47
C LEU A 20 -4.31 8.62 4.80
N SER A 21 -4.58 8.35 6.08
CA SER A 21 -5.65 7.45 6.48
C SER A 21 -6.23 7.93 7.80
N PRO A 22 -7.54 8.22 7.88
CA PRO A 22 -8.12 8.71 9.13
C PRO A 22 -8.22 7.61 10.19
N LEU A 23 -8.02 8.01 11.46
CA LEU A 23 -8.26 7.21 12.65
C LEU A 23 -7.37 5.95 12.74
N ARG A 24 -7.95 4.79 12.40
CA ARG A 24 -7.34 3.45 12.52
C ARG A 24 -7.72 2.57 11.33
N SER A 25 -8.02 3.19 10.19
CA SER A 25 -8.60 2.52 9.02
C SER A 25 -7.55 1.91 8.08
N GLY A 26 -6.32 2.40 8.13
CA GLY A 26 -5.18 1.86 7.38
C GLY A 26 -4.43 0.76 8.15
N ASN A 27 -3.40 0.21 7.53
CA ASN A 27 -2.52 -0.75 8.18
C ASN A 27 -1.13 -0.79 7.53
N LEU A 28 -0.13 -1.17 8.32
CA LEU A 28 1.27 -1.10 7.96
C LEU A 28 1.97 -2.39 8.36
N SER A 29 2.87 -2.89 7.51
CA SER A 29 3.68 -4.04 7.87
C SER A 29 5.12 -3.96 7.39
N ILE A 30 6.01 -4.67 8.11
CA ILE A 30 7.41 -4.90 7.73
C ILE A 30 7.69 -6.40 7.73
N ARG A 31 8.26 -6.93 6.64
CA ARG A 31 8.71 -8.32 6.53
C ARG A 31 9.91 -8.55 7.42
N VAL A 32 9.88 -9.65 8.18
CA VAL A 32 10.96 -10.03 9.09
C VAL A 32 11.18 -11.53 9.04
N LYS A 33 12.42 -11.96 9.34
CA LYS A 33 12.73 -13.35 9.64
C LYS A 33 13.06 -13.47 11.13
N LEU A 34 12.35 -14.33 11.84
CA LEU A 34 12.61 -14.60 13.25
C LEU A 34 13.91 -15.41 13.43
N LYS A 35 14.45 -15.43 14.65
CA LYS A 35 15.72 -16.13 14.97
C LYS A 35 15.69 -17.61 14.61
N ASN A 36 14.52 -18.25 14.73
CA ASN A 36 14.27 -19.64 14.33
C ASN A 36 13.98 -19.79 12.82
N LYS A 37 14.40 -18.82 12.00
CA LYS A 37 14.26 -18.77 10.53
C LYS A 37 12.83 -18.74 9.98
N ILE A 38 11.81 -18.61 10.83
CA ILE A 38 10.42 -18.41 10.39
C ILE A 38 10.32 -17.05 9.68
N ASP A 39 9.89 -17.06 8.42
CA ASP A 39 9.65 -15.86 7.61
C ASP A 39 8.22 -15.37 7.87
N GLY A 40 8.03 -14.07 7.89
CA GLY A 40 6.76 -13.46 8.25
C GLY A 40 6.83 -11.95 8.22
N PHE A 41 5.93 -11.31 8.91
CA PHE A 41 5.86 -9.86 8.98
C PHE A 41 5.29 -9.40 10.31
N LEU A 42 5.74 -8.21 10.73
CA LEU A 42 5.14 -7.45 11.80
C LEU A 42 4.05 -6.55 11.20
N ILE A 43 2.87 -6.51 11.79
CA ILE A 43 1.74 -5.71 11.32
C ILE A 43 1.04 -5.00 12.47
N THR A 44 0.42 -3.85 12.17
CA THR A 44 -0.48 -3.16 13.10
C THR A 44 -1.63 -4.09 13.54
N PRO A 45 -2.07 -4.02 14.81
CA PRO A 45 -3.18 -4.81 15.32
C PRO A 45 -4.53 -4.28 14.82
N SER A 46 -5.58 -5.08 14.95
CA SER A 46 -6.95 -4.65 14.69
C SER A 46 -7.47 -3.72 15.80
N GLY A 47 -8.19 -2.66 15.44
CA GLY A 47 -9.05 -1.88 16.36
C GLY A 47 -8.37 -0.87 17.29
N ILE A 48 -7.04 -0.82 17.39
CA ILE A 48 -6.32 0.10 18.29
C ILE A 48 -6.02 1.42 17.59
N LYS A 49 -6.19 2.56 18.27
CA LYS A 49 -5.80 3.88 17.72
C LYS A 49 -4.29 3.99 17.59
N TYR A 50 -3.80 4.68 16.57
CA TYR A 50 -2.36 4.79 16.33
C TYR A 50 -1.62 5.54 17.45
N GLU A 51 -2.27 6.48 18.13
CA GLU A 51 -1.70 7.24 19.26
C GLU A 51 -1.54 6.37 20.52
N GLU A 52 -2.34 5.31 20.63
CA GLU A 52 -2.36 4.38 21.78
C GLU A 52 -1.44 3.17 21.56
N LEU A 53 -0.84 3.01 20.38
CA LEU A 53 -0.01 1.86 20.05
C LEU A 53 1.30 1.83 20.85
N SER A 54 1.57 0.67 21.43
CA SER A 54 2.86 0.32 22.02
C SER A 54 3.55 -0.79 21.22
N THR A 55 4.86 -0.98 21.44
CA THR A 55 5.60 -2.06 20.78
C THR A 55 5.08 -3.46 21.11
N LYS A 56 4.35 -3.63 22.21
CA LYS A 56 3.74 -4.91 22.60
C LYS A 56 2.54 -5.26 21.69
N ASP A 57 1.89 -4.25 21.13
CA ASP A 57 0.66 -4.42 20.36
C ASP A 57 0.90 -4.83 18.91
N ILE A 58 2.13 -4.62 18.40
CA ILE A 58 2.51 -5.04 17.05
C ILE A 58 2.58 -6.58 16.97
N VAL A 59 1.74 -7.12 16.09
CA VAL A 59 1.50 -8.56 15.92
C VAL A 59 2.46 -9.13 14.87
N PHE A 60 2.99 -10.32 15.12
CA PHE A 60 3.73 -11.08 14.12
C PHE A 60 2.78 -12.09 13.44
N VAL A 61 2.85 -12.17 12.11
CA VAL A 61 2.15 -13.15 11.29
C VAL A 61 3.19 -13.87 10.42
N SER A 62 3.18 -15.21 10.44
CA SER A 62 4.05 -16.02 9.58
C SER A 62 3.55 -16.03 8.13
N LEU A 63 4.43 -16.30 7.17
CA LEU A 63 4.01 -16.42 5.76
C LEU A 63 3.13 -17.65 5.50
N GLU A 64 3.08 -18.60 6.41
CA GLU A 64 2.13 -19.72 6.42
C GLU A 64 0.76 -19.32 7.01
N GLY A 65 0.63 -18.10 7.56
CA GLY A 65 -0.62 -17.54 8.08
C GLY A 65 -0.84 -17.78 9.57
N GLY A 66 0.19 -18.20 10.31
CA GLY A 66 0.14 -18.40 11.75
C GLY A 66 0.39 -17.11 12.54
N TYR A 67 -0.38 -16.87 13.60
CA TYR A 67 -0.13 -15.82 14.58
C TYR A 67 -0.58 -16.27 15.98
N ASN A 68 -0.13 -15.57 17.03
CA ASN A 68 -0.48 -15.92 18.41
C ASN A 68 -1.96 -15.63 18.71
N LYS A 69 -2.78 -16.68 18.75
CA LYS A 69 -4.23 -16.60 19.05
C LYS A 69 -4.57 -16.19 20.49
N LYS A 70 -3.60 -16.24 21.41
CA LYS A 70 -3.76 -15.75 22.79
C LYS A 70 -3.42 -14.27 22.94
N GLY A 71 -2.89 -13.63 21.90
CA GLY A 71 -2.55 -12.21 21.87
C GLY A 71 -3.58 -11.38 21.11
N LEU A 72 -3.21 -10.15 20.76
CA LEU A 72 -4.03 -9.31 19.88
C LEU A 72 -4.16 -9.91 18.48
N GLU A 73 -5.30 -9.63 17.86
CA GLU A 73 -5.50 -9.94 16.45
C GLU A 73 -4.68 -8.99 15.57
N PRO A 74 -4.02 -9.48 14.51
CA PRO A 74 -3.45 -8.60 13.49
C PRO A 74 -4.58 -7.81 12.81
N SER A 75 -4.24 -6.76 12.05
CA SER A 75 -5.20 -6.09 11.15
C SER A 75 -6.09 -7.12 10.44
N SER A 76 -7.40 -6.84 10.32
CA SER A 76 -8.36 -7.70 9.60
C SER A 76 -7.91 -8.01 8.17
N GLU A 77 -7.00 -7.20 7.63
CA GLU A 77 -6.52 -7.25 6.25
C GLU A 77 -5.13 -7.87 6.06
N TRP A 78 -4.60 -8.51 7.11
CA TRP A 78 -3.28 -9.16 7.07
C TRP A 78 -3.08 -10.14 5.90
N ARG A 79 -4.16 -10.69 5.33
CA ARG A 79 -4.12 -11.67 4.22
C ARG A 79 -3.52 -11.08 2.94
N PHE A 80 -3.87 -9.84 2.56
CA PHE A 80 -3.22 -9.26 1.39
C PHE A 80 -1.77 -8.88 1.65
N HIS A 81 -1.39 -8.56 2.90
CA HIS A 81 0.02 -8.35 3.24
C HIS A 81 0.81 -9.65 3.05
N GLN A 82 0.29 -10.76 3.58
CA GLN A 82 0.85 -12.09 3.40
C GLN A 82 1.06 -12.42 1.92
N ASP A 83 -0.01 -12.33 1.12
CA ASP A 83 0.04 -12.73 -0.28
C ASP A 83 0.94 -11.79 -1.10
N ILE A 84 1.01 -10.50 -0.77
CA ILE A 84 1.96 -9.58 -1.39
C ILE A 84 3.39 -10.01 -1.07
N TYR A 85 3.73 -10.31 0.18
CA TYR A 85 5.08 -10.76 0.54
C TYR A 85 5.47 -12.10 -0.11
N ILE A 86 4.50 -13.00 -0.32
CA ILE A 86 4.71 -14.27 -1.02
C ILE A 86 5.00 -14.01 -2.51
N ASN A 87 4.17 -13.19 -3.17
CA ASN A 87 4.22 -13.00 -4.63
C ASN A 87 5.26 -11.96 -5.06
N LYS A 88 5.64 -11.02 -4.18
CA LYS A 88 6.56 -9.90 -4.46
C LYS A 88 7.81 -10.04 -3.59
N LYS A 89 8.77 -10.87 -4.02
CA LYS A 89 9.99 -11.17 -3.24
C LYS A 89 10.82 -9.93 -2.85
N CYS A 90 10.76 -8.86 -3.65
CA CYS A 90 11.41 -7.58 -3.37
C CYS A 90 10.68 -6.73 -2.31
N CYS A 91 9.42 -7.02 -2.01
CA CYS A 91 8.64 -6.29 -1.01
C CYS A 91 9.17 -6.57 0.40
N LYS A 92 9.46 -5.49 1.13
CA LYS A 92 9.90 -5.51 2.53
C LYS A 92 8.97 -4.72 3.45
N ALA A 93 8.24 -3.75 2.93
CA ALA A 93 7.23 -3.01 3.67
C ALA A 93 5.99 -2.75 2.81
N ILE A 94 4.84 -2.63 3.46
CA ILE A 94 3.54 -2.39 2.83
C ILE A 94 2.82 -1.30 3.62
N VAL A 95 2.21 -0.37 2.89
CA VAL A 95 1.28 0.63 3.43
C VAL A 95 -0.07 0.48 2.75
N HIS A 96 -1.11 0.26 3.54
CA HIS A 96 -2.49 0.38 3.10
C HIS A 96 -3.13 1.61 3.78
N SER A 97 -3.85 2.41 2.99
CA SER A 97 -4.51 3.61 3.48
C SER A 97 -5.84 3.86 2.78
N HIS A 98 -6.75 4.50 3.51
CA HIS A 98 -8.02 5.03 2.97
C HIS A 98 -7.87 6.52 2.68
N SER A 99 -6.89 6.86 1.83
CA SER A 99 -6.58 8.26 1.51
C SER A 99 -7.68 8.89 0.67
N LEU A 100 -7.96 10.17 0.91
CA LEU A 100 -9.19 10.83 0.46
C LEU A 100 -9.40 10.73 -1.06
N ASN A 101 -8.43 11.18 -1.86
CA ASN A 101 -8.55 11.26 -3.30
C ASN A 101 -8.40 9.90 -3.97
N ALA A 102 -7.47 9.06 -3.50
CA ALA A 102 -7.31 7.71 -4.01
C ALA A 102 -8.57 6.86 -3.76
N THR A 103 -9.17 6.97 -2.57
CA THR A 103 -10.43 6.32 -2.23
C THR A 103 -11.55 6.84 -3.11
N ALA A 104 -11.67 8.16 -3.29
CA ALA A 104 -12.68 8.75 -4.17
C ALA A 104 -12.61 8.17 -5.59
N LEU A 105 -11.41 8.12 -6.20
CA LEU A 105 -11.22 7.50 -7.52
C LEU A 105 -11.51 6.00 -7.52
N SER A 106 -11.14 5.28 -6.46
CA SER A 106 -11.37 3.84 -6.36
C SER A 106 -12.86 3.47 -6.42
N THR A 107 -13.76 4.36 -5.97
CA THR A 107 -15.22 4.11 -6.03
C THR A 107 -15.75 4.08 -7.46
N HIS A 108 -15.08 4.75 -8.40
CA HIS A 108 -15.38 4.69 -9.83
C HIS A 108 -14.81 3.44 -10.51
N ARG A 109 -14.01 2.62 -9.80
CA ARG A 109 -13.42 1.37 -10.31
C ARG A 109 -12.63 1.55 -11.62
N VAL A 110 -12.02 2.73 -11.79
CA VAL A 110 -11.18 3.06 -12.94
C VAL A 110 -9.72 3.14 -12.54
N LYS A 111 -8.84 2.86 -13.50
CA LYS A 111 -7.41 3.11 -13.36
C LYS A 111 -7.09 4.60 -13.54
N ILE A 112 -5.95 5.03 -13.01
CA ILE A 112 -5.37 6.34 -13.30
C ILE A 112 -4.43 6.18 -14.51
N PRO A 113 -4.74 6.75 -15.68
CA PRO A 113 -3.89 6.63 -16.87
C PRO A 113 -2.66 7.54 -16.75
N ALA A 114 -1.70 7.44 -17.69
CA ALA A 114 -0.55 8.34 -17.80
C ALA A 114 -0.91 9.78 -18.23
N PHE A 115 -1.81 10.44 -17.50
CA PHE A 115 -2.12 11.87 -17.68
C PHE A 115 -0.96 12.76 -17.20
N ASN A 116 -0.12 12.22 -16.30
CA ASN A 116 1.12 12.80 -15.79
C ASN A 116 2.21 11.71 -15.83
N TYR A 117 3.44 12.08 -16.15
CA TYR A 117 4.59 11.15 -16.18
C TYR A 117 4.86 10.50 -14.81
N MET A 118 4.52 11.18 -13.71
CA MET A 118 4.72 10.69 -12.34
C MET A 118 3.95 9.40 -12.03
N VAL A 119 2.95 9.03 -12.83
CA VAL A 119 2.30 7.70 -12.77
C VAL A 119 3.31 6.55 -12.86
N ALA A 120 4.47 6.78 -13.50
CA ALA A 120 5.59 5.85 -13.55
C ALA A 120 6.14 5.44 -12.17
N ILE A 121 5.93 6.23 -11.12
CA ILE A 121 6.39 5.91 -9.76
C ILE A 121 5.74 4.64 -9.20
N ALA A 122 4.55 4.27 -9.69
CA ALA A 122 3.88 3.02 -9.37
C ALA A 122 4.43 1.81 -10.14
N GLY A 123 5.50 2.00 -10.93
CA GLY A 123 6.20 0.94 -11.68
C GLY A 123 5.71 0.71 -13.10
N GLY A 124 4.79 1.52 -13.64
CA GLY A 124 4.28 1.33 -14.99
C GLY A 124 3.56 2.52 -15.60
N ILE A 125 2.73 2.26 -16.61
CA ILE A 125 2.08 3.31 -17.42
C ILE A 125 0.69 3.73 -16.89
N ASP A 126 0.25 3.15 -15.78
CA ASP A 126 -1.01 3.45 -15.10
C ASP A 126 -0.94 3.01 -13.62
N ILE A 127 -1.83 3.55 -12.80
CA ILE A 127 -2.14 3.01 -11.47
C ILE A 127 -3.44 2.22 -11.62
N LYS A 128 -3.35 0.90 -11.50
CA LYS A 128 -4.49 -0.02 -11.66
C LYS A 128 -5.44 0.10 -10.46
N CYS A 129 -6.70 -0.28 -10.68
CA CYS A 129 -7.68 -0.45 -9.62
C CYS A 129 -8.05 -1.93 -9.52
N ALA A 130 -7.86 -2.54 -8.35
CA ALA A 130 -8.24 -3.91 -8.08
C ALA A 130 -9.77 -4.05 -8.04
N GLU A 131 -10.29 -5.19 -8.51
CA GLU A 131 -11.70 -5.51 -8.42
C GLU A 131 -12.18 -5.59 -6.96
N TYR A 132 -13.42 -5.20 -6.71
CA TYR A 132 -14.00 -5.20 -5.37
C TYR A 132 -14.14 -6.64 -4.83
N ALA A 133 -13.87 -6.79 -3.54
CA ALA A 133 -14.32 -7.89 -2.72
C ALA A 133 -14.36 -7.40 -1.26
N THR A 134 -15.09 -8.10 -0.40
CA THR A 134 -15.20 -7.75 1.02
C THR A 134 -13.82 -7.72 1.69
N PHE A 135 -13.58 -6.71 2.52
CA PHE A 135 -12.31 -6.53 3.25
C PHE A 135 -11.93 -7.79 4.06
N GLY A 136 -10.63 -8.00 4.24
CA GLY A 136 -10.10 -9.16 4.98
C GLY A 136 -10.28 -10.52 4.31
N THR A 137 -10.88 -10.61 3.11
CA THR A 137 -11.07 -11.88 2.39
C THR A 137 -9.85 -12.25 1.52
N ARG A 138 -9.69 -13.55 1.22
CA ARG A 138 -8.70 -14.01 0.22
C ARG A 138 -9.04 -13.54 -1.20
N GLN A 139 -10.33 -13.36 -1.51
CA GLN A 139 -10.75 -12.86 -2.82
C GLN A 139 -10.22 -11.44 -3.05
N LEU A 140 -10.32 -10.56 -2.05
CA LEU A 140 -9.74 -9.22 -2.13
C LEU A 140 -8.22 -9.28 -2.35
N SER A 141 -7.55 -10.14 -1.61
CA SER A 141 -6.11 -10.37 -1.77
C SER A 141 -5.73 -10.77 -3.21
N ASN A 142 -6.42 -11.76 -3.78
CA ASN A 142 -6.19 -12.20 -5.16
C ASN A 142 -6.37 -11.06 -6.19
N ASN A 143 -7.41 -10.23 -6.00
CA ASN A 143 -7.67 -9.08 -6.85
C ASN A 143 -6.54 -8.04 -6.77
N ILE A 144 -6.01 -7.79 -5.56
CA ILE A 144 -4.87 -6.89 -5.33
C ILE A 144 -3.61 -7.44 -6.02
N ILE A 145 -3.30 -8.74 -5.88
CA ILE A 145 -2.12 -9.35 -6.54
C ILE A 145 -2.19 -9.21 -8.06
N LYS A 146 -3.37 -9.42 -8.67
CA LYS A 146 -3.61 -9.21 -10.10
C LYS A 146 -3.36 -7.75 -10.50
N ALA A 147 -3.87 -6.79 -9.72
CA ALA A 147 -3.66 -5.37 -9.95
C ALA A 147 -2.18 -4.96 -9.79
N LEU A 148 -1.47 -5.56 -8.83
CA LEU A 148 -0.04 -5.31 -8.60
C LEU A 148 0.88 -6.00 -9.61
N LYS A 149 0.37 -6.69 -10.65
CA LYS A 149 1.22 -7.19 -11.74
C LYS A 149 1.98 -6.02 -12.38
N ASP A 150 3.30 -6.08 -12.30
CA ASP A 150 4.25 -5.04 -12.75
C ASP A 150 3.99 -3.66 -12.14
N ARG A 151 3.45 -3.60 -10.92
CA ARG A 151 3.22 -2.36 -10.16
C ARG A 151 3.67 -2.50 -8.72
N THR A 152 4.04 -1.39 -8.11
CA THR A 152 4.33 -1.24 -6.67
C THR A 152 3.17 -0.60 -5.89
N ALA A 153 2.15 -0.11 -6.59
CA ALA A 153 0.95 0.46 -6.00
C ALA A 153 -0.30 0.15 -6.84
N CYS A 154 -1.46 0.08 -6.18
CA CYS A 154 -2.76 0.07 -6.85
C CYS A 154 -3.86 0.67 -5.96
N LEU A 155 -4.94 1.12 -6.60
CA LEU A 155 -6.20 1.41 -5.94
C LEU A 155 -6.94 0.10 -5.64
N ILE A 156 -7.85 0.13 -4.67
CA ILE A 156 -8.72 -0.98 -4.28
C ILE A 156 -10.16 -0.49 -4.39
N ALA A 157 -10.95 -1.07 -5.28
CA ALA A 157 -12.31 -0.60 -5.59
C ALA A 157 -13.16 -0.40 -4.33
N ASN A 158 -13.79 0.77 -4.21
CA ASN A 158 -14.64 1.16 -3.07
C ASN A 158 -13.96 1.03 -1.69
N HIS A 159 -12.64 1.22 -1.62
CA HIS A 159 -11.88 0.90 -0.41
C HIS A 159 -10.75 1.88 -0.13
N GLY A 160 -9.76 1.99 -1.01
CA GLY A 160 -8.58 2.83 -0.75
C GLY A 160 -7.42 2.53 -1.69
N GLN A 161 -6.20 2.56 -1.15
CA GLN A 161 -4.98 2.24 -1.90
C GLN A 161 -4.06 1.32 -1.11
N ILE A 162 -3.13 0.67 -1.82
CA ILE A 162 -2.06 -0.11 -1.23
C ILE A 162 -0.77 0.08 -2.01
N THR A 163 0.33 0.22 -1.28
CA THR A 163 1.67 0.39 -1.82
C THR A 163 2.63 -0.57 -1.13
N TYR A 164 3.72 -0.90 -1.82
CA TYR A 164 4.82 -1.65 -1.23
C TYR A 164 6.18 -1.12 -1.68
N GLY A 165 7.18 -1.30 -0.82
CA GLY A 165 8.56 -0.81 -1.03
C GLY A 165 9.61 -1.68 -0.35
N SER A 166 10.88 -1.26 -0.45
CA SER A 166 12.02 -1.92 0.20
C SER A 166 12.22 -1.47 1.66
N SER A 167 11.54 -0.39 2.07
CA SER A 167 11.46 0.12 3.44
C SER A 167 10.08 0.72 3.71
N LEU A 168 9.76 0.97 4.98
CA LEU A 168 8.49 1.61 5.33
C LEU A 168 8.45 3.08 4.87
N ASP A 169 9.58 3.78 4.93
CA ASP A 169 9.74 5.12 4.34
C ASP A 169 9.38 5.13 2.84
N GLU A 170 9.95 4.23 2.02
CA GLU A 170 9.67 4.16 0.58
C GLU A 170 8.20 3.84 0.28
N ALA A 171 7.62 2.87 1.00
CA ALA A 171 6.23 2.48 0.80
C ALA A 171 5.27 3.61 1.19
N PHE A 172 5.61 4.36 2.25
CA PHE A 172 4.82 5.50 2.72
C PHE A 172 4.92 6.69 1.76
N GLU A 173 6.12 7.08 1.31
CA GLU A 173 6.32 8.12 0.31
C GLU A 173 5.53 7.81 -0.97
N LEU A 174 5.54 6.54 -1.41
CA LEU A 174 4.75 6.11 -2.55
C LEU A 174 3.26 6.29 -2.28
N ALA A 175 2.76 5.96 -1.09
CA ALA A 175 1.35 6.14 -0.76
C ALA A 175 0.93 7.62 -0.75
N GLU A 176 1.78 8.52 -0.26
CA GLU A 176 1.56 9.97 -0.36
C GLU A 176 1.51 10.45 -1.82
N GLU A 177 2.41 9.95 -2.66
CA GLU A 177 2.43 10.34 -4.08
C GLU A 177 1.23 9.77 -4.85
N ILE A 178 0.74 8.57 -4.53
CA ILE A 178 -0.50 8.03 -5.11
C ILE A 178 -1.71 8.91 -4.72
N GLU A 179 -1.76 9.42 -3.49
CA GLU A 179 -2.80 10.35 -3.06
C GLU A 179 -2.71 11.68 -3.81
N ASN A 180 -1.50 12.23 -3.97
CA ASN A 180 -1.24 13.45 -4.74
C ASN A 180 -1.63 13.30 -6.21
N ILE A 181 -1.17 12.23 -6.88
CA ILE A 181 -1.52 11.91 -8.27
C ILE A 181 -3.05 11.74 -8.42
N SER A 182 -3.71 11.10 -7.45
CA SER A 182 -5.15 10.94 -7.43
C SER A 182 -5.86 12.30 -7.38
N LYS A 183 -5.42 13.22 -6.51
CA LYS A 183 -5.94 14.59 -6.44
C LYS A 183 -5.75 15.34 -7.76
N GLN A 184 -4.55 15.27 -8.34
CA GLN A 184 -4.26 15.91 -9.62
C GLN A 184 -5.15 15.35 -10.74
N TYR A 185 -5.40 14.04 -10.77
CA TYR A 185 -6.26 13.43 -11.77
C TYR A 185 -7.72 13.88 -11.63
N ILE A 186 -8.25 13.94 -10.41
CA ILE A 186 -9.60 14.46 -10.15
C ILE A 186 -9.71 15.90 -10.66
N LEU A 187 -8.78 16.77 -10.29
CA LEU A 187 -8.77 18.17 -10.73
C LEU A 187 -8.62 18.31 -12.25
N ALA A 188 -7.73 17.53 -12.87
CA ALA A 188 -7.58 17.50 -14.33
C ALA A 188 -8.88 17.07 -15.02
N ARG A 189 -9.63 16.13 -14.43
CA ARG A 189 -10.93 15.67 -14.95
C ARG A 189 -12.04 16.70 -14.82
N GLN A 190 -11.98 17.59 -13.84
CA GLN A 190 -12.92 18.72 -13.70
C GLN A 190 -12.77 19.73 -14.86
N LEU A 191 -11.57 19.87 -15.41
CA LEU A 191 -11.30 20.71 -16.59
C LEU A 191 -11.64 20.01 -17.93
N GLY A 192 -11.98 18.72 -17.90
CA GLY A 192 -12.25 17.90 -19.09
C GLY A 192 -11.38 16.64 -19.16
N LYS A 193 -11.28 16.01 -20.33
CA LYS A 193 -10.46 14.81 -20.49
C LYS A 193 -8.98 15.21 -20.68
N PRO A 194 -8.04 14.86 -19.76
CA PRO A 194 -6.64 15.19 -19.95
C PRO A 194 -6.04 14.42 -21.13
N LYS A 195 -5.04 15.02 -21.78
CA LYS A 195 -4.21 14.32 -22.77
C LYS A 195 -3.36 13.27 -22.05
N ILE A 196 -3.27 12.09 -22.64
CA ILE A 196 -2.52 10.95 -22.06
C ILE A 196 -1.21 10.80 -22.81
N LEU A 197 -0.13 10.58 -22.08
CA LEU A 197 1.18 10.29 -22.65
C LEU A 197 1.14 8.97 -23.42
N SER A 198 1.81 8.94 -24.58
CA SER A 198 1.92 7.73 -25.39
C SER A 198 2.80 6.67 -24.71
N LEU A 199 2.70 5.42 -25.16
CA LEU A 199 3.56 4.33 -24.69
C LEU A 199 5.05 4.68 -24.86
N ASN A 200 5.45 5.19 -26.02
CA ASN A 200 6.85 5.60 -26.27
C ASN A 200 7.32 6.71 -25.32
N GLN A 201 6.44 7.65 -24.95
CA GLN A 201 6.78 8.67 -23.97
C GLN A 201 6.96 8.06 -22.58
N MET A 202 6.06 7.17 -22.16
CA MET A 202 6.15 6.50 -20.86
C MET A 202 7.30 5.51 -20.75
N GLU A 203 7.71 4.85 -21.83
CA GLU A 203 8.91 4.00 -21.85
C GLU A 203 10.18 4.81 -21.55
N LYS A 204 10.31 6.00 -22.15
CA LYS A 204 11.42 6.92 -21.86
C LYS A 204 11.41 7.34 -20.38
N VAL A 205 10.23 7.63 -19.82
CA VAL A 205 10.07 7.97 -18.40
C VAL A 205 10.47 6.79 -17.51
N LEU A 206 9.95 5.60 -17.76
CA LEU A 206 10.26 4.39 -16.98
C LEU A 206 11.76 4.06 -17.00
N ASN A 207 12.44 4.27 -18.14
CA ASN A 207 13.89 4.11 -18.22
C ASN A 207 14.64 5.15 -17.36
N LYS A 208 14.16 6.40 -17.26
CA LYS A 208 14.72 7.38 -16.34
C LYS A 208 14.47 7.01 -14.87
N PHE A 209 13.31 6.46 -14.54
CA PHE A 209 12.95 6.06 -13.18
C PHE A 209 13.84 4.95 -12.60
N LYS A 210 14.44 4.08 -13.44
CA LYS A 210 15.40 3.05 -12.98
C LYS A 210 16.61 3.62 -12.22
N ASN A 211 16.93 4.89 -12.46
CA ASN A 211 18.04 5.60 -11.83
C ASN A 211 17.57 6.76 -10.92
N TYR A 212 16.26 6.98 -10.82
CA TYR A 212 15.67 8.06 -10.03
C TYR A 212 15.51 7.56 -8.59
N LYS A 213 16.31 8.10 -7.66
CA LYS A 213 16.46 7.66 -6.24
C LYS A 213 17.44 6.50 -5.96
N LYS A 214 18.43 6.25 -6.85
CA LYS A 214 19.65 5.52 -6.48
C LYS A 214 20.76 6.47 -6.07
#